data_AF-A0A534QYM0-F1
#
_entry.id   AF-A0A534QYM0-F1
#
_cell.length_a   1.000
_cell.length_b   1.000
_cell.length_c   1.000
_cell.angle_alpha   90.00
_cell.angle_beta   90.00
_cell.angle_gamma   90.00
#
_symmetry.space_group_name_H-M   'P 1'
#
loop_
_entity.id
_entity.type
_entity.pdbx_description
1 polymer ?
#
loop_
_entity_poly.entity_id
_entity_poly.type
_entity_poly.pdbx_seq_one_letter_code
_entity_poly.pdbx_strand_id
1 'polypeptide(L)'
;MARAPSDLTSAARIRNAALQAFAAQGVAGTSIRDVAKAAAVSPGLVQHHFRSKAGLRRAVDDFVVGRAIEVFGDPVRGTSPGEDARQLGARIAEFIRRNPAVFAYIGRSLLEGDAPGGALLERLLVLARAQVDQLAAEKLLRPDIDRDWAALHVILINIGAFLIEPTLRRH
;
A
#
# COMPACT_ATOMS: atom_id res chain seq x y z
N MET A 1 10.50 6.51 26.67
CA MET A 1 11.92 6.54 26.27
C MET A 1 12.00 6.61 24.75
N ALA A 2 12.67 7.62 24.20
CA ALA A 2 12.88 7.74 22.75
C ALA A 2 13.82 6.62 22.27
N ARG A 3 13.50 5.97 21.14
CA ARG A 3 14.33 4.91 20.54
C ARG A 3 15.61 5.52 19.93
N ALA A 4 16.73 4.80 20.02
CA ALA A 4 17.99 5.23 19.40
C ALA A 4 17.87 5.22 17.87
N PRO A 5 18.59 6.10 17.14
CA PRO A 5 18.55 6.15 15.67
C PRO A 5 18.88 4.82 14.97
N SER A 6 19.79 4.02 15.54
CA SER A 6 20.15 2.69 15.06
C SER A 6 19.02 1.66 15.19
N ASP A 7 18.18 1.80 16.21
CA ASP A 7 17.01 0.95 16.42
C ASP A 7 15.91 1.28 15.41
N LEU A 8 15.78 2.55 15.05
CA LEU A 8 14.84 3.02 14.02
C LEU A 8 15.23 2.48 12.64
N THR A 9 16.53 2.51 12.29
CA THR A 9 17.00 1.94 11.01
C THR A 9 16.87 0.41 10.99
N SER A 10 17.13 -0.28 12.10
CA SER A 10 16.92 -1.72 12.21
C SER A 10 15.45 -2.11 12.08
N ALA A 11 14.55 -1.42 12.76
CA ALA A 11 13.10 -1.62 12.61
C ALA A 11 12.65 -1.38 11.16
N ALA A 12 13.13 -0.33 10.50
CA ALA A 12 12.81 -0.05 9.11
C ALA A 12 13.29 -1.16 8.16
N ARG A 13 14.53 -1.66 8.33
CA ARG A 13 15.05 -2.80 7.54
C ARG A 13 14.20 -4.05 7.71
N ILE A 14 13.84 -4.39 8.95
CA ILE A 14 13.01 -5.57 9.26
C ILE A 14 11.63 -5.44 8.62
N ARG A 15 10.99 -4.27 8.75
CA ARG A 15 9.70 -4.00 8.12
C ARG A 15 9.77 -4.10 6.60
N ASN A 16 10.81 -3.56 5.98
CA ASN A 16 10.98 -3.63 4.53
C ASN A 16 11.21 -5.06 4.06
N ALA A 17 12.00 -5.86 4.78
CA ALA A 17 12.15 -7.29 4.49
C ALA A 17 10.82 -8.05 4.65
N ALA A 18 10.03 -7.71 5.68
CA ALA A 18 8.70 -8.27 5.89
C ALA A 18 7.74 -7.91 4.77
N LEU A 19 7.74 -6.67 4.29
CA LEU A 19 6.93 -6.22 3.13
C LEU A 19 7.23 -7.09 1.91
N GLN A 20 8.52 -7.29 1.58
CA GLN A 20 8.93 -8.11 0.44
C GLN A 20 8.49 -9.57 0.61
N ALA A 21 8.70 -10.15 1.79
CA ALA A 21 8.30 -11.53 2.07
C ALA A 21 6.78 -11.70 2.00
N PHE A 22 6.01 -10.82 2.65
CA PHE A 22 4.54 -10.86 2.60
C PHE A 22 4.00 -10.65 1.19
N ALA A 23 4.62 -9.77 0.39
CA ALA A 23 4.28 -9.60 -1.02
C ALA A 23 4.51 -10.88 -1.85
N ALA A 24 5.62 -11.59 -1.62
CA ALA A 24 6.00 -12.75 -2.42
C ALA A 24 5.24 -14.04 -2.06
N GLN A 25 5.06 -14.32 -0.76
CA GLN A 25 4.54 -15.61 -0.28
C GLN A 25 3.30 -15.48 0.61
N GLY A 26 2.81 -14.26 0.85
CA GLY A 26 1.71 -13.98 1.78
C GLY A 26 2.18 -13.89 3.23
N VAL A 27 1.32 -13.31 4.07
CA VAL A 27 1.54 -13.26 5.51
C VAL A 27 1.50 -14.68 6.06
N ALA A 28 0.53 -15.50 5.68
CA ALA A 28 0.38 -16.87 6.20
C ALA A 28 1.67 -17.70 5.98
N GLY A 29 2.24 -17.64 4.77
CA GLY A 29 3.45 -18.37 4.37
C GLY A 29 4.78 -17.83 4.91
N THR A 30 4.80 -16.67 5.57
CA THR A 30 6.05 -16.03 6.04
C THR A 30 6.29 -16.25 7.53
N SER A 31 7.43 -16.81 7.95
CA SER A 31 7.79 -16.89 9.37
C SER A 31 8.63 -15.69 9.85
N ILE A 32 8.70 -15.47 11.16
CA ILE A 32 9.63 -14.48 11.77
C ILE A 32 11.09 -14.81 11.42
N ARG A 33 11.43 -16.09 11.29
CA ARG A 33 12.79 -16.51 10.93
C ARG A 33 13.13 -16.14 9.48
N ASP A 34 12.17 -16.26 8.56
CA ASP A 34 12.35 -15.86 7.16
C ASP A 34 12.61 -14.36 7.05
N VAL A 35 11.81 -13.55 7.76
CA VAL A 35 12.01 -12.10 7.82
C VAL A 35 13.36 -11.74 8.43
N ALA A 36 13.73 -12.36 9.56
CA ALA A 36 15.01 -12.11 10.22
C ALA A 36 16.20 -12.42 9.30
N LYS A 37 16.14 -13.56 8.61
CA LYS A 37 17.13 -13.96 7.60
C LYS A 37 17.21 -12.94 6.47
N ALA A 38 16.07 -12.54 5.90
CA ALA A 38 16.01 -11.55 4.82
C ALA A 38 16.51 -10.16 5.24
N ALA A 39 16.28 -9.77 6.50
CA ALA A 39 16.76 -8.52 7.07
C ALA A 39 18.20 -8.58 7.60
N ALA A 40 18.87 -9.74 7.54
CA ALA A 40 20.20 -9.99 8.10
C ALA A 40 20.31 -9.63 9.60
N VAL A 41 19.31 -10.03 10.39
CA VAL A 41 19.26 -9.82 11.85
C VAL A 41 18.90 -11.10 12.59
N SER A 42 19.04 -11.10 13.91
CA SER A 42 18.56 -12.22 14.74
C SER A 42 17.02 -12.22 14.84
N PRO A 43 16.36 -13.39 14.94
CA PRO A 43 14.92 -13.46 15.21
C PRO A 43 14.52 -12.74 16.50
N GLY A 44 15.42 -12.74 17.51
CA GLY A 44 15.22 -12.00 18.75
C GLY A 44 15.09 -10.49 18.55
N LEU A 45 15.83 -9.91 17.60
CA LEU A 45 15.73 -8.49 17.28
C LEU A 45 14.38 -8.14 16.63
N VAL A 46 13.84 -9.04 15.78
CA VAL A 46 12.49 -8.87 15.21
C VAL A 46 11.44 -8.88 16.31
N GLN A 47 11.52 -9.86 17.23
CA GLN A 47 10.59 -9.95 18.37
C GLN A 47 10.73 -8.77 19.32
N HIS A 48 11.94 -8.24 19.51
CA HIS A 48 12.17 -7.05 20.32
C HIS A 48 11.42 -5.83 19.75
N HIS A 49 11.49 -5.61 18.43
CA HIS A 49 10.88 -4.44 17.81
C HIS A 49 9.36 -4.55 17.63
N PHE A 50 8.86 -5.72 17.23
CA PHE A 50 7.49 -5.90 16.75
C PHE A 50 6.63 -6.82 17.63
N ARG A 51 7.23 -7.49 18.63
CA ARG A 51 6.60 -8.38 19.62
C ARG A 51 5.97 -9.67 19.07
N SER A 52 5.39 -9.62 17.88
CA SER A 52 4.73 -10.75 17.23
C SER A 52 4.69 -10.56 15.71
N LYS A 53 4.37 -11.63 14.99
CA LYS A 53 4.11 -11.57 13.53
C LYS A 53 2.93 -10.65 13.20
N ALA A 54 1.90 -10.62 14.05
CA ALA A 54 0.78 -9.70 13.89
C ALA A 54 1.20 -8.23 14.09
N GLY A 55 2.08 -7.96 15.07
CA GLY A 55 2.64 -6.62 15.27
C GLY A 55 3.54 -6.19 14.11
N LEU A 56 4.29 -7.12 13.52
CA LEU A 56 5.08 -6.88 12.32
C LEU A 56 4.19 -6.60 11.10
N ARG A 57 3.12 -7.38 10.89
CA ARG A 57 2.14 -7.12 9.82
C ARG A 57 1.54 -5.72 9.96
N ARG A 58 1.07 -5.36 11.15
CA ARG A 58 0.54 -4.01 11.42
C ARG A 58 1.53 -2.92 11.03
N ALA A 59 2.81 -3.09 11.37
CA ALA A 59 3.84 -2.12 10.99
C ALA A 59 4.07 -2.03 9.47
N VAL A 60 3.86 -3.12 8.73
CA VAL A 60 3.86 -3.12 7.27
C VAL A 60 2.62 -2.40 6.73
N ASP A 61 1.43 -2.70 7.25
CA ASP A 61 0.17 -2.02 6.88
C ASP A 61 0.26 -0.51 7.10
N ASP A 62 0.77 -0.09 8.26
CA ASP A 62 0.95 1.32 8.59
C ASP A 62 1.93 2.02 7.65
N PHE A 63 2.99 1.32 7.25
CA PHE A 63 3.90 1.86 6.25
C PHE A 63 3.25 1.97 4.87
N VAL A 64 2.49 0.98 4.44
CA VAL A 64 1.77 1.03 3.15
C VAL A 64 0.78 2.19 3.12
N VAL A 65 -0.03 2.34 4.17
CA VAL A 65 -0.99 3.44 4.29
C VAL A 65 -0.27 4.79 4.37
N GLY A 66 0.83 4.88 5.13
CA GLY A 66 1.66 6.08 5.20
C GLY A 66 2.21 6.48 3.83
N ARG A 67 2.70 5.52 3.04
CA ARG A 67 3.17 5.77 1.67
C ARG A 67 2.06 6.26 0.73
N ALA A 68 0.84 5.74 0.90
CA ALA A 68 -0.32 6.23 0.16
C ALA A 68 -0.72 7.65 0.59
N ILE A 69 -0.70 7.95 1.89
CA ILE A 69 -0.96 9.31 2.43
C ILE A 69 0.08 10.31 1.92
N GLU A 70 1.36 9.97 1.93
CA GLU A 70 2.43 10.86 1.44
C GLU A 70 2.24 11.26 -0.02
N VAL A 71 1.59 10.42 -0.83
CA VAL A 71 1.43 10.65 -2.27
C VAL A 71 0.05 11.20 -2.62
N PHE A 72 -0.99 10.72 -1.94
CA PHE A 72 -2.40 11.02 -2.25
C PHE A 72 -3.12 11.79 -1.14
N GLY A 73 -2.42 12.19 -0.07
CA GLY A 73 -2.98 13.00 1.01
C GLY A 73 -3.32 14.42 0.54
N ASP A 74 -2.54 14.95 -0.39
CA ASP A 74 -2.77 16.28 -0.97
C ASP A 74 -3.58 16.18 -2.29
N PRO A 75 -4.55 17.08 -2.50
CA PRO A 75 -5.24 17.24 -3.78
C PRO A 75 -4.26 17.55 -4.91
N VAL A 76 -4.52 16.97 -6.08
CA VAL A 76 -3.89 17.43 -7.32
C VAL A 76 -4.50 18.79 -7.69
N ARG A 77 -3.67 19.77 -8.03
CA ARG A 77 -4.10 21.12 -8.43
C ARG A 77 -3.34 21.56 -9.67
N GLY A 78 -3.96 21.43 -10.82
CA GLY A 78 -3.52 21.94 -12.11
C GLY A 78 -4.26 23.22 -12.50
N THR A 79 -4.10 23.66 -13.74
CA THR A 79 -4.74 24.90 -14.24
C THR A 79 -6.05 24.64 -14.98
N SER A 80 -6.37 23.37 -15.23
CA SER A 80 -7.64 22.94 -15.83
C SER A 80 -8.03 21.51 -15.44
N PRO A 81 -9.35 21.18 -15.47
CA PRO A 81 -9.89 19.83 -15.37
C PRO A 81 -9.10 18.70 -16.05
N GLY A 82 -8.69 18.92 -17.31
CA GLY A 82 -7.99 17.92 -18.11
C GLY A 82 -6.50 17.77 -17.74
N GLU A 83 -5.91 18.76 -17.08
CA GLU A 83 -4.57 18.67 -16.49
C GLU A 83 -4.61 17.92 -15.17
N ASP A 84 -5.62 18.15 -14.34
CA ASP A 84 -5.79 17.49 -13.05
C ASP A 84 -5.88 15.97 -13.21
N ALA A 85 -6.72 15.50 -14.13
CA ALA A 85 -6.87 14.08 -14.43
C ALA A 85 -5.58 13.44 -14.95
N ARG A 86 -4.84 14.13 -15.84
CA ARG A 86 -3.56 13.63 -16.36
C ARG A 86 -2.49 13.59 -15.27
N GLN A 87 -2.40 14.61 -14.43
CA GLN A 87 -1.43 14.68 -13.35
C GLN A 87 -1.72 13.63 -12.27
N LEU A 88 -3.00 13.40 -11.94
CA LEU A 88 -3.40 12.31 -11.05
C LEU A 88 -3.00 10.94 -11.63
N GLY A 89 -3.29 10.69 -12.91
CA GLY A 89 -2.89 9.47 -13.60
C GLY A 89 -1.37 9.25 -13.58
N ALA A 90 -0.59 10.29 -13.89
CA ALA A 90 0.88 10.23 -13.84
C ALA A 90 1.41 9.98 -12.41
N ARG A 91 0.79 10.62 -11.40
CA ARG A 91 1.13 10.42 -9.98
C ARG A 91 0.88 8.98 -9.54
N ILE A 92 -0.26 8.40 -9.95
CA ILE A 92 -0.59 6.99 -9.67
C ILE A 92 0.41 6.06 -10.36
N ALA A 93 0.67 6.25 -11.65
CA ALA A 93 1.59 5.41 -12.41
C ALA A 93 3.01 5.44 -11.81
N GLU A 94 3.50 6.63 -11.46
CA GLU A 94 4.82 6.77 -10.82
C GLU A 94 4.87 6.13 -9.43
N PHE A 95 3.78 6.23 -8.67
CA PHE A 95 3.68 5.58 -7.38
C PHE A 95 3.73 4.05 -7.50
N ILE A 96 3.00 3.46 -8.43
CA ILE A 96 3.04 2.02 -8.72
C ILE A 96 4.48 1.62 -9.07
N ARG A 97 5.08 2.31 -10.04
CA ARG A 97 6.43 2.01 -10.54
C ARG A 97 7.50 2.09 -9.45
N ARG A 98 7.40 3.04 -8.52
CA ARG A 98 8.35 3.20 -7.41
C ARG A 98 8.10 2.27 -6.23
N ASN A 99 6.90 1.69 -6.11
CA ASN A 99 6.51 0.92 -4.93
C ASN A 99 5.93 -0.46 -5.31
N PRO A 100 6.57 -1.27 -6.18
CA PRO A 100 6.00 -2.53 -6.66
C PRO A 100 5.69 -3.52 -5.51
N ALA A 101 6.54 -3.58 -4.48
CA ALA A 101 6.31 -4.43 -3.31
C ALA A 101 5.10 -4.00 -2.48
N VAL A 102 4.76 -2.71 -2.46
CA VAL A 102 3.55 -2.21 -1.79
C VAL A 102 2.31 -2.72 -2.52
N PHE A 103 2.27 -2.61 -3.85
CA PHE A 103 1.14 -3.08 -4.66
C PHE A 103 0.99 -4.61 -4.60
N ALA A 104 2.11 -5.34 -4.70
CA ALA A 104 2.13 -6.79 -4.53
C ALA A 104 1.60 -7.22 -3.15
N TYR A 105 2.02 -6.52 -2.08
CA TYR A 105 1.53 -6.79 -0.74
C TYR A 105 0.04 -6.50 -0.58
N ILE A 106 -0.47 -5.36 -1.06
CA ILE A 106 -1.90 -5.03 -1.01
C ILE A 106 -2.70 -6.13 -1.72
N GLY A 107 -2.32 -6.47 -2.95
CA GLY A 107 -2.98 -7.54 -3.71
C GLY A 107 -2.96 -8.88 -2.97
N ARG A 108 -1.82 -9.27 -2.40
CA ARG A 108 -1.70 -10.52 -1.66
C ARG A 108 -2.53 -10.52 -0.36
N SER A 109 -2.51 -9.43 0.39
CA SER A 109 -3.27 -9.27 1.65
C SER A 109 -4.79 -9.32 1.39
N LEU A 110 -5.26 -8.75 0.28
CA LEU A 110 -6.66 -8.86 -0.15
C LEU A 110 -7.04 -10.31 -0.51
N LEU A 111 -6.18 -11.03 -1.22
CA LEU A 111 -6.41 -12.42 -1.61
C LEU A 111 -6.38 -13.40 -0.44
N GLU A 112 -5.68 -13.08 0.66
CA GLU A 112 -5.71 -13.87 1.89
C GLU A 112 -7.07 -13.80 2.59
N GLY A 113 -7.90 -12.79 2.30
CA GLY A 113 -9.30 -12.73 2.73
C GLY A 113 -9.52 -12.70 4.25
N ASP A 114 -8.51 -12.27 5.01
CA ASP A 114 -8.55 -12.22 6.46
C ASP A 114 -8.88 -10.81 7.00
N ALA A 115 -9.25 -10.73 8.28
CA ALA A 115 -9.72 -9.49 8.89
C ALA A 115 -8.70 -8.32 8.77
N PRO A 116 -7.38 -8.51 8.96
CA PRO A 116 -6.44 -7.40 8.77
C PRO A 116 -6.28 -6.99 7.30
N GLY A 117 -6.46 -7.91 6.33
CA GLY A 117 -6.51 -7.57 4.91
C GLY A 117 -7.70 -6.66 4.58
N GLY A 118 -8.88 -6.98 5.13
CA GLY A 118 -10.06 -6.11 5.06
C GLY A 118 -9.83 -4.73 5.68
N ALA A 119 -9.22 -4.68 6.88
CA ALA A 119 -8.91 -3.41 7.54
C ALA A 119 -7.89 -2.55 6.75
N LEU A 120 -6.94 -3.18 6.05
CA LEU A 120 -6.05 -2.46 5.14
C LEU A 120 -6.83 -1.86 3.97
N LEU A 121 -7.75 -2.61 3.36
CA LEU A 121 -8.61 -2.12 2.28
C LEU A 121 -9.43 -0.92 2.72
N GLU A 122 -10.08 -0.99 3.88
CA GLU A 122 -10.88 0.11 4.43
C GLU A 122 -10.06 1.39 4.57
N ARG A 123 -8.84 1.30 5.10
CA ARG A 123 -7.94 2.44 5.25
C ARG A 123 -7.53 3.05 3.90
N LEU A 124 -7.29 2.21 2.88
CA LEU A 124 -6.99 2.68 1.53
C LEU A 124 -8.23 3.28 0.83
N LEU A 125 -9.42 2.73 1.07
CA LEU A 125 -10.68 3.26 0.57
C LEU A 125 -10.97 4.66 1.12
N VAL A 126 -10.64 4.94 2.38
CA VAL A 126 -10.77 6.30 2.93
C VAL A 126 -9.94 7.31 2.12
N LEU A 127 -8.71 6.96 1.74
CA LEU A 127 -7.85 7.81 0.92
C LEU A 127 -8.39 7.97 -0.50
N ALA A 128 -8.86 6.87 -1.11
CA ALA A 128 -9.44 6.90 -2.44
C ALA A 128 -10.73 7.74 -2.49
N ARG A 129 -11.59 7.63 -1.47
CA ARG A 129 -12.82 8.43 -1.33
C ARG A 129 -12.51 9.92 -1.26
N ALA A 130 -11.51 10.32 -0.49
CA ALA A 130 -11.10 11.72 -0.41
C ALA A 130 -10.68 12.29 -1.80
N GLN A 131 -9.99 11.49 -2.61
CA GLN A 131 -9.64 11.89 -3.98
C GLN A 131 -10.87 11.95 -4.90
N VAL A 132 -11.80 10.99 -4.79
CA VAL A 132 -13.05 10.99 -5.56
C VAL A 132 -13.94 12.18 -5.20
N ASP A 133 -14.08 12.50 -3.92
CA ASP A 133 -14.86 13.66 -3.45
C ASP A 133 -14.27 14.98 -3.95
N GLN A 134 -12.94 15.07 -4.06
CA GLN A 134 -12.28 16.23 -4.65
C GLN A 134 -12.63 16.39 -6.13
N LEU A 135 -12.51 15.31 -6.91
CA LEU A 135 -12.90 15.32 -8.33
C LEU A 135 -14.39 15.67 -8.51
N ALA A 136 -15.25 15.22 -7.59
CA ALA A 136 -16.66 15.59 -7.58
C ALA A 136 -16.87 17.09 -7.32
N ALA A 137 -16.15 17.67 -6.35
CA ALA A 137 -16.22 19.10 -6.03
C ALA A 137 -15.78 19.99 -7.20
N GLU A 138 -14.81 19.51 -8.00
CA GLU A 138 -14.33 20.16 -9.21
C GLU A 138 -15.22 19.92 -10.45
N LYS A 139 -16.33 19.18 -10.29
CA LYS A 139 -17.28 18.80 -11.36
C LYS A 139 -16.63 17.97 -12.48
N LEU A 140 -15.62 17.18 -12.12
CA LEU A 140 -14.90 16.27 -13.03
C LEU A 140 -15.54 14.89 -13.12
N LEU A 141 -16.49 14.59 -12.23
CA LEU A 141 -17.26 13.34 -12.23
C LEU A 141 -18.68 13.59 -12.73
N ARG A 142 -19.28 12.56 -13.33
CA ARG A 142 -20.71 12.60 -13.66
C ARG A 142 -21.55 12.71 -12.38
N PRO A 143 -22.65 13.47 -12.37
CA PRO A 143 -23.44 13.72 -11.15
C PRO A 143 -24.06 12.47 -10.52
N ASP A 144 -24.26 11.42 -11.30
CA ASP A 144 -24.94 10.17 -10.94
C ASP A 144 -23.97 9.06 -10.48
N ILE A 145 -22.66 9.34 -10.41
CA ILE A 145 -21.68 8.34 -9.98
C ILE A 145 -21.82 8.05 -8.48
N ASP A 146 -21.96 6.76 -8.17
CA ASP A 146 -21.74 6.25 -6.82
C ASP A 146 -20.25 6.37 -6.45
N ARG A 147 -19.97 7.21 -5.45
CA ARG A 147 -18.61 7.57 -5.05
C ARG A 147 -17.88 6.44 -4.34
N ASP A 148 -18.61 5.58 -3.64
CA ASP A 148 -18.03 4.44 -2.94
C ASP A 148 -17.57 3.39 -3.95
N TRP A 149 -18.41 3.13 -4.97
CA TRP A 149 -18.03 2.29 -6.10
C TRP A 149 -16.92 2.90 -6.95
N ALA A 150 -16.88 4.22 -7.13
CA ALA A 150 -15.77 4.88 -7.83
C ALA A 150 -14.44 4.71 -7.08
N ALA A 151 -14.42 4.92 -5.77
CA ALA A 151 -13.23 4.73 -4.94
C ALA A 151 -12.75 3.28 -4.96
N LEU A 152 -13.67 2.31 -4.88
CA LEU A 152 -13.34 0.89 -5.01
C LEU A 152 -12.76 0.57 -6.39
N HIS A 153 -13.38 1.07 -7.47
CA HIS A 153 -12.87 0.87 -8.83
C HIS A 153 -11.46 1.41 -9.02
N VAL A 154 -11.12 2.55 -8.42
CA VAL A 154 -9.74 3.09 -8.45
C VAL A 154 -8.75 2.11 -7.83
N ILE A 155 -9.09 1.48 -6.71
CA ILE A 155 -8.21 0.48 -6.09
C ILE A 155 -8.14 -0.77 -6.97
N LEU A 156 -9.28 -1.29 -7.42
CA LEU A 156 -9.36 -2.51 -8.23
C LEU A 156 -8.58 -2.39 -9.54
N ILE A 157 -8.69 -1.26 -10.25
CA ILE A 157 -8.01 -1.10 -11.54
C ILE A 157 -6.49 -1.05 -11.36
N ASN A 158 -5.99 -0.35 -10.34
CA ASN A 158 -4.55 -0.20 -10.12
C ASN A 158 -3.92 -1.48 -9.55
N ILE A 159 -4.57 -2.13 -8.59
CA ILE A 159 -4.09 -3.40 -8.03
C ILE A 159 -4.23 -4.51 -9.07
N GLY A 160 -5.38 -4.61 -9.73
CA GLY A 160 -5.65 -5.62 -10.76
C GLY A 160 -4.69 -5.52 -11.94
N ALA A 161 -4.48 -4.31 -12.48
CA ALA A 161 -3.51 -4.09 -13.56
C ALA A 161 -2.10 -4.52 -13.14
N PHE A 162 -1.66 -4.14 -11.93
CA PHE A 162 -0.36 -4.54 -11.41
C PHE A 162 -0.20 -6.07 -11.29
N LEU A 163 -1.22 -6.77 -10.77
CA LEU A 163 -1.18 -8.23 -10.61
C LEU A 163 -1.20 -8.98 -11.94
N ILE A 164 -1.87 -8.43 -12.96
CA ILE A 164 -2.03 -9.08 -14.27
C ILE A 164 -0.88 -8.73 -15.22
N GLU A 165 -0.21 -7.59 -15.05
CA GLU A 165 0.90 -7.11 -15.90
C GLU A 165 1.93 -8.20 -16.25
N PRO A 166 2.44 -9.02 -15.31
CA PRO A 166 3.43 -10.06 -15.64
C PRO A 166 2.91 -11.13 -16.61
N THR A 167 1.60 -11.31 -16.73
CA THR A 167 0.97 -12.24 -17.69
C THR A 167 0.95 -11.64 -19.09
N LEU A 168 0.74 -10.33 -19.20
CA LEU A 168 0.71 -9.63 -20.48
C LEU A 168 2.09 -9.58 -21.14
N ARG A 169 3.18 -9.48 -20.36
CA ARG A 169 4.56 -9.44 -20.87
C ARG A 169 5.10 -10.78 -21.37
N ARG A 170 4.35 -11.88 -21.24
CA ARG A 170 4.75 -13.23 -21.68
C ARG A 170 4.41 -13.50 -23.15
N HIS A 171 3.66 -12.61 -23.78
CA HIS A 171 3.29 -12.63 -25.20
C HIS A 171 3.86 -11.39 -25.88
#